data_AF-A0A2A4T8F7-F1
#
_entry.id   AF-A0A2A4T8F7-F1
#
_cell.length_a   1.000
_cell.length_b   1.000
_cell.length_c   1.000
_cell.angle_alpha   90.00
_cell.angle_beta   90.00
_cell.angle_gamma   90.00
#
_symmetry.space_group_name_H-M   'P 1'
#
loop_
_entity.id
_entity.type
_entity.pdbx_description
1 polymer ?
#
loop_
_entity_poly.entity_id
_entity_poly.type
_entity_poly.pdbx_seq_one_letter_code
_entity_poly.pdbx_strand_id
1 'polypeptide(L)'
;MRRSKHISAIVIIAIVAAIGLVFLTYTQKSEAFIWGGQFSSVIPCWNAVTWVRVGAPLGGDFIWTPGVTRTFDYGRPTHAGQYGLGLAAPPYFCIVSPFPVIVIPGIIMTMLGTSGSSSGYSAPVFPEVQETTIGIDPCEGRIAPTTVGPDPCPSLFPD
;
A
#
# COMPACT_ATOMS: atom_id res chain seq x y z
N MET A 1 -43.13 -46.03 14.91
CA MET A 1 -42.21 -45.49 13.88
C MET A 1 -42.48 -44.02 13.46
N ARG A 2 -43.70 -43.45 13.60
CA ARG A 2 -44.00 -42.07 13.15
C ARG A 2 -43.35 -40.95 14.01
N ARG A 3 -43.25 -41.13 15.33
CA ARG A 3 -42.59 -40.17 16.26
C ARG A 3 -41.10 -39.95 16.00
N SER A 4 -40.37 -40.98 15.55
CA SER A 4 -38.93 -40.90 15.26
C SER A 4 -38.62 -39.99 14.07
N LYS A 5 -39.49 -39.96 13.04
CA LYS A 5 -39.32 -39.11 11.86
C LYS A 5 -39.47 -37.62 12.17
N HIS A 6 -40.37 -37.27 13.08
CA HIS A 6 -40.56 -35.87 13.52
C HIS A 6 -39.39 -35.35 14.36
N ILE A 7 -38.78 -36.22 15.18
CA ILE A 7 -37.60 -35.85 15.98
C ILE A 7 -36.40 -35.59 15.07
N SER A 8 -36.14 -36.45 14.07
CA SER A 8 -35.06 -36.20 13.10
C SER A 8 -35.25 -34.92 12.30
N ALA A 9 -36.49 -34.58 11.90
CA ALA A 9 -36.75 -33.36 11.14
C ALA A 9 -36.47 -32.08 11.96
N ILE A 10 -36.85 -32.07 13.24
CA ILE A 10 -36.59 -30.92 14.14
C ILE A 10 -35.09 -30.73 14.37
N VAL A 11 -34.35 -31.83 14.54
CA VAL A 11 -32.89 -31.78 14.73
C VAL A 11 -32.18 -31.23 13.50
N ILE A 12 -32.58 -31.64 12.29
CA ILE A 12 -31.99 -31.13 11.04
C ILE A 12 -32.23 -29.63 10.89
N ILE A 13 -33.45 -29.16 11.17
CA ILE A 13 -33.79 -27.73 11.09
C ILE A 13 -32.96 -26.92 12.09
N ALA A 14 -32.80 -27.42 13.32
CA ALA A 14 -31.98 -26.77 14.34
C ALA A 14 -30.51 -26.66 13.92
N ILE A 15 -29.95 -27.71 13.30
CA ILE A 15 -28.57 -27.70 12.79
C ILE A 15 -28.40 -26.70 11.64
N VAL A 16 -29.32 -26.68 10.68
CA VAL A 16 -29.27 -25.73 9.55
C VAL A 16 -29.41 -24.29 10.03
N ALA A 17 -30.30 -24.04 10.99
CA ALA A 17 -30.46 -22.72 11.60
C ALA A 17 -29.21 -22.28 12.37
N ALA A 18 -28.57 -23.18 13.12
CA ALA A 18 -27.33 -22.89 13.83
C ALA A 18 -26.18 -22.56 12.87
N ILE A 19 -26.03 -23.34 11.79
CA ILE A 19 -25.02 -23.08 10.75
C ILE A 19 -25.28 -21.73 10.07
N GLY A 20 -26.54 -21.45 9.68
CA GLY A 20 -26.93 -20.17 9.10
C GLY A 20 -26.62 -18.99 10.02
N LEU A 21 -26.87 -19.13 11.32
CA LEU A 21 -26.57 -18.10 12.31
C LEU A 21 -25.06 -17.84 12.43
N VAL A 22 -24.23 -18.89 12.42
CA VAL A 22 -22.76 -18.77 12.46
C VAL A 22 -22.23 -17.99 11.25
N PHE A 23 -22.73 -18.26 10.05
CA PHE A 23 -22.35 -17.53 8.85
C PHE A 23 -22.74 -16.05 8.90
N LEU A 24 -23.89 -15.73 9.50
CA LEU A 24 -24.34 -14.34 9.67
C LEU A 24 -23.49 -13.57 10.70
N THR A 25 -22.96 -14.25 11.72
CA THR A 25 -22.10 -13.62 12.74
C THR A 25 -20.61 -13.61 12.38
N TYR A 26 -20.22 -14.29 11.29
CA TYR A 26 -18.83 -14.31 10.86
C TYR A 26 -18.46 -12.94 10.30
N THR A 27 -17.79 -12.14 11.13
CA THR A 27 -17.28 -10.84 10.75
C THR A 27 -16.21 -11.02 9.68
N GLN A 28 -16.52 -10.62 8.46
CA GLN A 28 -15.54 -10.52 7.38
C GLN A 28 -14.53 -9.45 7.81
N LYS A 29 -13.33 -9.87 8.21
CA LYS A 29 -12.24 -8.93 8.44
C LYS A 29 -11.96 -8.24 7.11
N SER A 30 -12.35 -6.98 6.99
CA SER A 30 -11.93 -6.14 5.86
C SER A 30 -10.52 -5.67 6.17
N GLU A 31 -9.53 -6.26 5.50
CA GLU A 31 -8.17 -5.77 5.54
C GLU A 31 -8.06 -4.56 4.62
N ALA A 32 -7.72 -3.41 5.21
CA ALA A 32 -7.28 -2.26 4.45
C ALA A 32 -5.79 -2.43 4.17
N PHE A 33 -5.43 -2.61 2.90
CA PHE A 33 -4.03 -2.74 2.49
C PHE A 33 -3.39 -1.36 2.43
N ILE A 34 -2.25 -1.20 3.10
CA ILE A 34 -1.43 0.00 3.00
C ILE A 34 -0.69 0.03 1.66
N TRP A 35 -0.68 1.18 1.00
CA TRP A 35 0.06 1.37 -0.24
C TRP A 35 0.73 2.74 -0.24
N GLY A 36 1.77 2.89 -1.05
CA GLY A 36 2.43 4.18 -1.20
C GLY A 36 3.62 4.13 -2.14
N GLY A 37 3.87 5.28 -2.78
CA GLY A 37 4.94 5.45 -3.75
C GLY A 37 4.67 6.61 -4.71
N GLN A 38 5.53 6.74 -5.70
CA GLN A 38 5.38 7.75 -6.75
C GLN A 38 4.39 7.27 -7.82
N PHE A 39 3.49 8.12 -8.28
CA PHE A 39 2.61 7.85 -9.41
C PHE A 39 3.42 7.85 -10.71
N SER A 40 3.56 6.69 -11.33
CA SER A 40 4.17 6.54 -12.66
C SER A 40 3.26 7.01 -13.78
N SER A 41 1.95 6.84 -13.63
CA SER A 41 0.94 7.29 -14.59
C SER A 41 -0.36 7.64 -13.88
N VAL A 42 -1.06 8.65 -14.41
CA VAL A 42 -2.36 9.11 -13.92
C VAL A 42 -3.29 9.26 -15.12
N ILE A 43 -4.38 8.50 -15.14
CA ILE A 43 -5.34 8.45 -16.25
C ILE A 43 -6.73 8.81 -15.71
N PRO A 44 -7.30 9.96 -16.08
CA PRO A 44 -8.68 10.26 -15.77
C PRO A 44 -9.61 9.39 -16.62
N CYS A 45 -10.63 8.81 -15.97
CA CYS A 45 -11.57 7.89 -16.59
C CYS A 45 -12.90 8.58 -16.89
N TRP A 46 -13.67 8.01 -17.82
CA TRP A 46 -14.98 8.51 -18.23
C TRP A 46 -16.01 8.47 -17.10
N ASN A 47 -15.96 7.47 -16.21
CA ASN A 47 -16.84 7.34 -15.04
C ASN A 47 -16.44 8.26 -13.86
N ALA A 48 -15.77 9.38 -14.13
CA ALA A 48 -15.33 10.38 -13.15
C ALA A 48 -14.41 9.84 -12.03
N VAL A 49 -13.74 8.71 -12.28
CA VAL A 49 -12.67 8.18 -11.42
C VAL A 49 -11.30 8.45 -12.03
N THR A 50 -10.25 8.32 -11.24
CA THR A 50 -8.87 8.46 -11.74
C THR A 50 -8.11 7.18 -11.46
N TRP A 51 -7.59 6.54 -12.51
CA TRP A 51 -6.70 5.39 -12.40
C TRP A 51 -5.26 5.86 -12.27
N VAL A 52 -4.50 5.25 -11.38
CA VAL A 52 -3.07 5.55 -11.19
C VAL A 52 -2.26 4.28 -11.02
N ARG A 53 -1.03 4.31 -11.54
CA ARG A 53 -0.04 3.26 -11.28
C ARG A 53 1.01 3.79 -10.33
N VAL A 54 1.10 3.19 -9.16
CA VAL A 54 2.04 3.56 -8.09
C VAL A 54 3.28 2.69 -8.21
N GLY A 55 4.46 3.30 -8.15
CA GLY A 55 5.76 2.61 -8.11
C GLY A 55 6.13 2.13 -6.71
N ALA A 56 7.41 1.83 -6.50
CA ALA A 56 7.97 1.43 -5.19
C ALA A 56 7.70 2.48 -4.08
N PRO A 57 7.68 2.09 -2.78
CA PRO A 57 7.97 0.76 -2.21
C PRO A 57 6.82 -0.24 -2.25
N LEU A 58 5.56 0.23 -2.17
CA LEU A 58 4.36 -0.62 -2.19
C LEU A 58 3.45 -0.14 -3.33
N GLY A 59 3.84 -0.55 -4.53
CA GLY A 59 3.20 -0.15 -5.79
C GLY A 59 1.97 -0.96 -6.15
N GLY A 60 1.37 -0.62 -7.29
CA GLY A 60 0.18 -1.27 -7.81
C GLY A 60 -0.71 -0.35 -8.62
N ASP A 61 -1.82 -0.91 -9.10
CA ASP A 61 -2.82 -0.20 -9.90
C ASP A 61 -4.01 0.17 -9.00
N PHE A 62 -4.20 1.46 -8.81
CA PHE A 62 -5.18 1.99 -7.86
C PHE A 62 -6.14 2.96 -8.52
N ILE A 63 -7.34 3.07 -7.96
CA ILE A 63 -8.40 3.93 -8.48
C ILE A 63 -8.86 4.89 -7.38
N TRP A 64 -8.75 6.18 -7.66
CA TRP A 64 -9.35 7.23 -6.87
C TRP A 64 -10.80 7.45 -7.33
N THR A 65 -11.75 7.37 -6.39
CA THR A 65 -13.18 7.47 -6.68
C THR A 65 -13.80 8.61 -5.86
N PRO A 66 -14.50 9.58 -6.50
CA PRO A 66 -15.12 10.68 -5.79
C PRO A 66 -16.20 10.18 -4.81
N GLY A 67 -16.24 10.75 -3.61
CA GLY A 67 -17.21 10.38 -2.57
C GLY A 67 -16.88 9.09 -1.80
N VAL A 68 -16.04 8.21 -2.35
CA VAL A 68 -15.56 7.00 -1.65
C VAL A 68 -14.16 7.22 -1.10
N THR A 69 -13.25 7.78 -1.89
CA THR A 69 -11.89 8.05 -1.46
C THR A 69 -11.85 9.30 -0.59
N ARG A 70 -11.51 9.12 0.70
CA ARG A 70 -11.18 10.25 1.58
C ARG A 70 -9.83 10.80 1.20
N THR A 71 -9.84 11.99 0.65
CA THR A 71 -8.64 12.63 0.14
C THR A 71 -8.16 13.66 1.15
N PHE A 72 -6.93 13.50 1.60
CA PHE A 72 -6.20 14.42 2.45
C PHE A 72 -5.34 15.32 1.54
N ASP A 73 -4.30 15.96 2.07
CA ASP A 73 -3.53 17.02 1.40
C ASP A 73 -3.35 16.89 -0.13
N TYR A 74 -3.42 18.05 -0.81
CA TYR A 74 -3.27 18.26 -2.26
C TYR A 74 -4.30 17.59 -3.18
N GLY A 75 -5.25 16.83 -2.63
CA GLY A 75 -6.44 16.39 -3.33
C GLY A 75 -6.22 15.18 -4.25
N ARG A 76 -7.01 15.08 -5.33
CA ARG A 76 -6.99 13.91 -6.23
C ARG A 76 -5.64 13.80 -6.95
N PRO A 77 -5.25 12.61 -7.43
CA PRO A 77 -4.10 12.49 -8.32
C PRO A 77 -4.34 13.29 -9.59
N THR A 78 -3.38 14.15 -9.96
CA THR A 78 -3.49 15.05 -11.12
C THR A 78 -2.42 14.82 -12.17
N HIS A 79 -1.24 14.33 -11.78
CA HIS A 79 -0.13 14.10 -12.72
C HIS A 79 0.79 12.99 -12.24
N ALA A 80 1.52 12.40 -13.19
CA ALA A 80 2.62 11.50 -12.88
C ALA A 80 3.73 12.27 -12.16
N GLY A 81 4.46 11.58 -11.27
CA GLY A 81 5.52 12.14 -10.45
C GLY A 81 5.08 12.56 -9.05
N GLN A 82 3.77 12.73 -8.80
CA GLN A 82 3.27 12.96 -7.43
C GLN A 82 3.45 11.70 -6.58
N TYR A 83 3.74 11.89 -5.31
CA TYR A 83 3.72 10.80 -4.34
C TYR A 83 2.31 10.67 -3.78
N GLY A 84 1.87 9.43 -3.62
CA GLY A 84 0.64 9.09 -2.95
C GLY A 84 0.89 8.03 -1.90
N LEU A 85 0.12 8.10 -0.82
CA LEU A 85 0.06 7.04 0.18
C LEU A 85 -1.36 6.93 0.70
N GLY A 86 -1.74 5.75 1.16
CA GLY A 86 -3.09 5.56 1.64
C GLY A 86 -3.46 4.13 1.96
N LEU A 87 -4.78 3.94 2.00
CA LEU A 87 -5.42 2.65 2.22
C LEU A 87 -6.20 2.26 0.98
N ALA A 88 -6.12 0.98 0.64
CA ALA A 88 -6.84 0.38 -0.47
C ALA A 88 -7.91 -0.59 0.03
N ALA A 89 -8.95 -0.80 -0.77
CA ALA A 89 -10.10 -1.65 -0.46
C ALA A 89 -10.49 -2.49 -1.70
N PRO A 90 -11.69 -3.09 -1.82
CA PRO A 90 -12.02 -4.02 -2.90
C PRO A 90 -11.72 -3.52 -4.34
N PRO A 91 -11.51 -4.44 -5.29
CA PRO A 91 -11.24 -4.09 -6.68
C PRO A 91 -12.40 -3.32 -7.34
N TYR A 92 -12.05 -2.46 -8.29
CA TYR A 92 -12.97 -1.62 -9.07
C TYR A 92 -12.41 -1.39 -10.48
N PHE A 93 -13.10 -0.58 -11.27
CA PHE A 93 -12.77 -0.40 -12.68
C PHE A 93 -12.82 1.07 -13.10
N CYS A 94 -11.89 1.41 -13.99
CA CYS A 94 -11.81 2.65 -14.72
C CYS A 94 -12.33 2.41 -16.15
N ILE A 95 -13.32 3.18 -16.59
CA ILE A 95 -13.77 3.15 -17.98
C ILE A 95 -12.98 4.22 -18.74
N VAL A 96 -12.05 3.82 -19.61
CA VAL A 96 -11.24 4.78 -20.39
C VAL A 96 -12.03 5.32 -21.57
N SER A 97 -12.74 4.43 -22.27
CA SER A 97 -13.64 4.79 -23.37
C SER A 97 -14.92 3.97 -23.29
N PRO A 98 -16.12 4.58 -23.51
CA PRO A 98 -17.37 3.85 -23.61
C PRO A 98 -17.59 3.19 -24.99
N PHE A 99 -16.97 3.70 -26.06
CA PHE A 99 -17.13 3.14 -27.43
C PHE A 99 -15.81 3.22 -28.21
N PRO A 100 -15.08 2.11 -28.42
CA PRO A 100 -15.32 0.77 -27.84
C PRO A 100 -15.15 0.79 -26.32
N VAL A 101 -15.84 -0.11 -25.61
CA VAL A 101 -15.73 -0.22 -24.14
C VAL A 101 -14.32 -0.72 -23.79
N ILE A 102 -13.51 0.16 -23.20
CA ILE A 102 -12.17 -0.18 -22.69
C ILE A 102 -12.17 0.06 -21.18
N VAL A 103 -11.94 -1.01 -20.43
CA VAL A 103 -11.89 -1.00 -18.97
C VAL A 103 -10.51 -1.37 -18.47
N ILE A 104 -10.01 -0.61 -17.49
CA ILE A 104 -8.77 -0.91 -16.79
C ILE A 104 -9.13 -1.28 -15.34
N PRO A 105 -8.71 -2.47 -14.86
CA PRO A 105 -8.93 -2.86 -13.47
C PRO A 105 -7.98 -2.12 -12.53
N GLY A 106 -8.40 -1.97 -11.28
CA GLY A 106 -7.56 -1.45 -10.21
C GLY A 106 -8.20 -1.66 -8.86
N ILE A 107 -7.52 -1.21 -7.81
CA ILE A 107 -7.96 -1.33 -6.42
C ILE A 107 -8.41 0.04 -5.91
N ILE A 108 -9.61 0.16 -5.32
CA ILE A 108 -10.06 1.49 -4.88
C ILE A 108 -9.21 1.99 -3.73
N MET A 109 -8.94 3.28 -3.74
CA MET A 109 -8.39 4.00 -2.60
C MET A 109 -9.53 4.38 -1.65
N THR A 110 -9.45 4.04 -0.38
CA THR A 110 -10.38 4.53 0.66
C THR A 110 -9.85 5.76 1.37
N MET A 111 -8.54 5.85 1.52
CA MET A 111 -7.84 7.02 2.01
C MET A 111 -6.66 7.32 1.08
N LEU A 112 -6.43 8.60 0.80
CA LEU A 112 -5.33 9.07 -0.05
C LEU A 112 -4.77 10.38 0.50
N GLY A 113 -3.47 10.42 0.80
CA GLY A 113 -2.70 11.65 0.87
C GLY A 113 -1.85 11.77 -0.38
N THR A 114 -1.89 12.91 -1.06
CA THR A 114 -1.02 13.17 -2.22
C THR A 114 0.02 14.22 -1.87
N SER A 115 1.15 14.23 -2.57
CA SER A 115 2.07 15.36 -2.57
C SER A 115 1.60 16.41 -3.58
N GLY A 116 1.89 17.68 -3.29
CA GLY A 116 1.72 18.76 -4.26
C GLY A 116 2.54 18.56 -5.54
N SER A 117 2.28 19.41 -6.53
CA SER A 117 3.04 19.44 -7.77
C SER A 117 4.54 19.57 -7.49
N SER A 118 5.30 18.64 -8.05
CA SER A 118 6.74 18.43 -7.86
C SER A 118 7.55 19.73 -7.77
N SER A 119 7.86 20.12 -6.53
CA SER A 119 9.03 20.93 -6.18
C SER A 119 9.47 20.51 -4.77
N GLY A 120 10.15 19.37 -4.66
CA GLY A 120 11.04 19.11 -3.51
C GLY A 120 10.70 17.99 -2.53
N TYR A 121 9.70 17.13 -2.75
CA TYR A 121 9.57 15.93 -1.90
C TYR A 121 10.44 14.80 -2.45
N SER A 122 11.66 14.69 -1.94
CA SER A 122 12.45 13.47 -2.01
C SER A 122 11.75 12.41 -1.14
N ALA A 123 11.42 11.25 -1.73
CA ALA A 123 10.95 10.10 -0.96
C ALA A 123 11.88 9.88 0.24
N PRO A 124 11.36 9.50 1.42
CA PRO A 124 12.23 9.01 2.47
C PRO A 124 12.98 7.81 1.90
N VAL A 125 14.28 7.99 1.65
CA VAL A 125 15.20 6.86 1.48
C VAL A 125 15.06 6.09 2.78
N PHE A 126 14.44 4.91 2.71
CA PHE A 126 14.54 3.98 3.83
C PHE A 126 16.04 3.82 4.09
N PRO A 127 16.55 4.16 5.29
CA PRO A 127 17.95 3.92 5.56
C PRO A 127 18.14 2.41 5.44
N GLU A 128 18.96 2.02 4.47
CA GLU A 128 19.58 0.71 4.49
C GLU A 128 20.19 0.57 5.89
N VAL A 129 19.79 -0.48 6.62
CA VAL A 129 20.33 -0.75 7.95
C VAL A 129 21.81 -1.05 7.76
N GLN A 130 22.64 -0.01 7.82
CA GLN A 130 24.08 -0.18 7.94
C GLN A 130 24.31 -0.76 9.33
N GLU A 131 24.68 -2.02 9.36
CA GLU A 131 25.18 -2.72 10.52
C GLU A 131 26.48 -2.04 10.96
N THR A 132 26.36 -0.98 11.76
CA THR A 132 27.51 -0.29 12.35
C THR A 132 28.15 -1.21 13.38
N THR A 133 29.03 -2.09 12.92
CA THR A 133 29.93 -2.84 13.79
C THR A 133 30.90 -1.83 14.40
N ILE A 134 30.88 -1.67 15.72
CA ILE A 134 31.79 -0.77 16.44
C ILE A 134 33.22 -1.33 16.30
N GLY A 135 33.97 -0.85 15.30
CA GLY A 135 35.39 -1.11 15.13
C GLY A 135 36.22 -0.08 15.90
N ILE A 136 37.29 -0.54 16.55
CA ILE A 136 38.28 0.36 17.15
C ILE A 136 39.27 0.75 16.04
N ASP A 137 39.39 2.05 15.77
CA ASP A 137 40.37 2.59 14.82
C ASP A 137 41.80 2.34 15.35
N PRO A 138 42.65 1.59 14.62
CA PRO A 138 44.01 1.28 15.06
C PRO A 138 44.94 2.49 15.10
N CYS A 139 44.55 3.64 14.53
CA CYS A 139 45.42 4.80 14.40
C CYS A 139 45.28 5.82 15.54
N GLU A 140 44.17 5.83 16.29
CA GLU A 140 43.98 6.86 17.33
C GLU A 140 43.31 6.40 18.64
N GLY A 141 43.03 5.10 18.82
CA GLY A 141 42.50 4.59 20.10
C GLY A 141 41.20 5.25 20.57
N ARG A 142 40.48 5.91 19.64
CA ARG A 142 39.20 6.58 19.87
C ARG A 142 38.09 5.76 19.25
N ILE A 143 36.96 5.69 19.94
CA ILE A 143 35.75 5.05 19.42
C ILE A 143 35.16 6.02 18.38
N ALA A 144 35.33 5.69 17.10
CA ALA A 144 34.74 6.41 15.98
C ALA A 144 34.04 5.40 15.05
N PRO A 145 32.94 5.79 14.39
CA PRO A 145 32.28 4.95 13.40
C PRO A 145 33.18 4.87 12.14
N THR A 146 33.98 3.82 12.03
CA THR A 146 34.82 3.58 10.86
C THR A 146 34.01 2.88 9.78
N THR A 147 34.03 3.42 8.55
CA THR A 147 33.61 2.67 7.37
C THR A 147 34.82 1.88 6.88
N VAL A 148 34.64 0.58 6.66
CA VAL A 148 35.72 -0.32 6.22
C VAL A 148 36.11 0.02 4.78
N GLY A 149 37.04 0.95 4.63
CA GLY A 149 37.80 1.22 3.42
C GLY A 149 39.27 0.86 3.65
N PRO A 150 40.05 0.55 2.60
CA PRO A 150 41.47 0.29 2.75
C PRO A 150 42.21 1.60 3.07
N ASP A 151 42.64 1.76 4.32
CA ASP A 151 43.52 2.85 4.75
C ASP A 151 44.93 2.69 4.14
N PRO A 152 45.56 3.81 3.77
CA PRO A 152 46.93 4.01 4.23
C PRO A 152 47.05 5.39 4.86
N CYS A 153 47.48 5.42 6.13
CA CYS A 153 47.89 6.63 6.82
C CYS A 153 48.95 7.37 5.98
N PRO A 154 48.74 8.65 5.59
CA PRO A 154 49.77 9.40 4.90
C PRO A 154 50.90 9.74 5.89
N SER A 155 52.10 9.26 5.59
CA SER A 155 53.33 9.49 6.33
C SER A 155 53.72 10.97 6.37
N LEU A 156 54.06 11.43 7.58
CA LEU A 156 54.73 12.68 7.94
C LEU A 156 56.07 12.85 7.20
N PHE A 157 56.18 13.84 6.30
CA PHE A 157 57.45 14.52 5.99
C PHE A 157 57.16 15.99 5.63
N PRO A 158 57.75 16.98 6.32
CA PRO A 158 57.73 18.38 5.90
C PRO A 158 58.96 18.70 5.03
N ASP A 159 58.76 19.49 3.97
CA ASP A 159 59.82 20.26 3.30
C ASP A 159 59.93 21.67 3.94
#